data_AF-A0A3S0G3Y2-F1
#
_entry.id   AF-A0A3S0G3Y2-F1
#
_cell.length_a   1.000
_cell.length_b   1.000
_cell.length_c   1.000
_cell.angle_alpha   90.00
_cell.angle_beta   90.00
_cell.angle_gamma   90.00
#
_symmetry.space_group_name_H-M   'P 1'
#
loop_
_entity.id
_entity.type
_entity.pdbx_description
1 polymer ?
#
loop_
_entity_poly.entity_id
_entity_poly.type
_entity_poly.pdbx_seq_one_letter_code
_entity_poly.pdbx_strand_id
1 'polypeptide(L)'
;MARTASILKSVAGVMLASALLAGCANEGGSDNGDPGARPLAAGQTCQSVRAELNALDKKGTQAKVEAASQGKKLQPKDKAEVDRYNELLNQYLGARCHV
;
A
#
# COMPACT_ATOMS: atom_id res chain seq x y z
N MET A 1 27.48 -15.84 44.08
CA MET A 1 27.25 -14.94 42.92
C MET A 1 26.58 -13.69 43.46
N ALA A 2 27.33 -12.59 43.56
CA ALA A 2 26.93 -11.36 44.26
C ALA A 2 25.91 -10.56 43.42
N ARG A 3 24.83 -10.17 44.08
CA ARG A 3 23.82 -9.22 43.60
C ARG A 3 24.32 -7.81 43.87
N THR A 4 24.43 -6.96 42.87
CA THR A 4 24.54 -5.51 43.06
C THR A 4 23.73 -4.81 41.99
N ALA A 5 22.58 -4.30 42.41
CA ALA A 5 21.71 -3.43 41.63
C ALA A 5 21.99 -1.97 41.99
N SER A 6 21.80 -1.13 40.98
CA SER A 6 21.47 0.30 41.06
C SER A 6 22.60 1.26 41.43
N ILE A 7 23.26 1.78 40.39
CA ILE A 7 23.90 3.09 40.41
C ILE A 7 23.01 4.08 39.64
N LEU A 8 22.58 5.06 40.41
CA LEU A 8 22.05 6.37 40.10
C LEU A 8 22.43 7.00 38.72
N LYS A 9 21.40 7.63 38.13
CA LYS A 9 21.40 9.05 37.69
C LYS A 9 22.23 9.39 36.45
N SER A 10 21.53 9.61 35.32
CA SER A 10 21.89 10.64 34.33
C SER A 10 20.70 10.91 33.42
N VAL A 11 19.98 12.00 33.72
CA VAL A 11 19.12 12.71 32.77
C VAL A 11 20.05 13.59 31.94
N ALA A 12 20.25 13.27 30.65
CA ALA A 12 20.83 14.21 29.70
C ALA A 12 20.48 13.78 28.25
N GLY A 13 19.41 14.40 27.74
CA GLY A 13 19.33 14.94 26.39
C GLY A 13 19.72 14.06 25.21
N VAL A 14 18.76 13.29 24.69
CA VAL A 14 18.66 13.01 23.25
C VAL A 14 17.19 13.18 22.87
N MET A 15 16.75 14.43 22.69
CA MET A 15 15.41 14.74 22.21
C MET A 15 15.48 15.20 20.75
N LEU A 16 15.12 14.25 19.89
CA LEU A 16 14.38 14.42 18.65
C LEU A 16 14.94 15.37 17.58
N ALA A 17 15.79 14.79 16.71
CA ALA A 17 15.73 15.10 15.28
C ALA A 17 14.43 14.51 14.70
N SER A 18 13.38 15.33 14.61
CA SER A 18 12.17 15.01 13.84
C SER A 18 11.69 16.25 13.08
N ALA A 19 12.60 16.80 12.28
CA ALA A 19 12.20 17.55 11.10
C ALA A 19 11.94 16.53 9.98
N LEU A 20 10.89 16.75 9.19
CA LEU A 20 10.46 15.97 8.01
C LEU A 20 9.38 14.91 8.24
N LEU A 21 8.26 15.28 8.87
CA LEU A 21 6.94 14.80 8.41
C LEU A 21 5.99 16.00 8.27
N ALA A 22 6.25 16.82 7.25
CA ALA A 22 5.18 17.53 6.56
C ALA A 22 4.39 16.49 5.73
N GLY A 23 3.70 15.59 6.42
CA GLY A 23 2.63 14.78 5.87
C GLY A 23 1.33 15.41 6.34
N CYS A 24 0.55 15.91 5.39
CA CYS A 24 -0.72 16.57 5.61
C CYS A 24 -1.68 15.69 6.45
N ALA A 25 -1.76 15.95 7.74
CA ALA A 25 -2.79 15.41 8.62
C ALA A 25 -3.41 16.59 9.40
N ASN A 26 -4.34 17.26 8.73
CA ASN A 26 -5.21 18.31 9.28
C ASN A 26 -6.39 18.40 8.29
N GLU A 27 -7.67 18.21 8.61
CA GLU A 27 -8.43 18.31 9.85
C GLU A 27 -9.82 17.68 9.56
N GLY A 28 -10.41 16.96 10.52
CA GLY A 28 -11.87 16.81 10.62
C GLY A 28 -12.56 15.64 9.88
N GLY A 29 -13.27 14.82 10.64
CA GLY A 29 -14.36 13.99 10.13
C GLY A 29 -14.31 12.52 10.57
N SER A 30 -15.21 12.15 11.46
CA SER A 30 -15.52 10.76 11.80
C SER A 30 -15.86 9.96 10.55
N ASP A 31 -15.01 9.05 10.09
CA ASP A 31 -15.44 8.03 9.11
C ASP A 31 -14.55 6.78 9.14
N ASN A 32 -15.20 5.64 9.02
CA ASN A 32 -14.62 4.32 9.20
C ASN A 32 -13.63 3.98 8.08
N GLY A 33 -12.35 4.34 8.22
CA GLY A 33 -11.23 3.72 7.49
C GLY A 33 -11.20 3.86 5.97
N ASP A 34 -12.08 4.65 5.34
CA ASP A 34 -12.04 4.89 3.91
C ASP A 34 -11.04 6.03 3.61
N PRO A 35 -9.94 5.80 2.87
CA PRO A 35 -8.95 6.83 2.55
C PRO A 35 -9.46 7.91 1.58
N GLY A 36 -10.76 7.97 1.32
CA GLY A 36 -11.36 8.85 0.34
C GLY A 36 -11.11 8.38 -1.09
N ALA A 37 -11.88 8.94 -2.04
CA ALA A 37 -11.72 8.63 -3.45
C ALA A 37 -10.33 9.06 -3.95
N ARG A 38 -9.52 8.09 -4.40
CA ARG A 38 -8.23 8.35 -5.03
C ARG A 38 -8.45 8.67 -6.51
N PRO A 39 -7.82 9.71 -7.06
CA PRO A 39 -7.94 10.01 -8.48
C PRO A 39 -7.34 8.88 -9.32
N LEU A 40 -7.94 8.64 -10.49
CA LEU A 40 -7.39 7.76 -11.52
C LEU A 40 -6.08 8.35 -12.08
N ALA A 41 -5.24 7.49 -12.67
CA ALA A 41 -4.09 7.96 -13.44
C ALA A 41 -4.53 8.91 -14.57
N ALA A 42 -3.68 9.89 -14.88
CA ALA A 42 -4.00 10.91 -15.89
C ALA A 42 -4.41 10.28 -17.23
N GLY A 43 -5.59 10.64 -17.72
CA GLY A 43 -6.14 10.12 -18.98
C GLY A 43 -6.82 8.75 -18.89
N GLN A 44 -6.87 8.10 -17.73
CA GLN A 44 -7.64 6.86 -17.54
C GLN A 44 -9.08 7.14 -17.08
N THR A 45 -9.98 6.26 -17.49
CA THR A 45 -11.37 6.20 -17.02
C THR A 45 -11.62 4.88 -16.30
N CYS A 46 -12.69 4.81 -15.49
CA CYS A 46 -13.09 3.54 -14.87
C CYS A 46 -13.28 2.42 -15.89
N GLN A 47 -13.76 2.75 -17.09
CA GLN A 47 -13.94 1.80 -18.18
C GLN A 47 -12.59 1.30 -18.73
N SER A 48 -11.61 2.19 -18.93
CA SER A 48 -10.29 1.79 -19.43
C SER A 48 -9.53 0.93 -18.41
N VAL A 49 -9.61 1.27 -17.12
CA VAL A 49 -9.01 0.48 -16.03
C VAL A 49 -9.65 -0.91 -15.96
N ARG A 50 -10.99 -1.00 -16.01
CA ARG A 50 -11.70 -2.27 -16.02
C ARG A 50 -11.35 -3.11 -17.26
N ALA A 51 -11.19 -2.48 -18.42
CA ALA A 51 -10.78 -3.18 -19.65
C ALA A 51 -9.36 -3.77 -19.53
N GLU A 52 -8.42 -3.04 -18.94
CA GLU A 52 -7.06 -3.54 -18.67
C GLU A 52 -7.05 -4.68 -17.63
N LEU A 53 -7.81 -4.55 -16.53
CA LEU A 53 -7.97 -5.62 -15.55
C LEU A 53 -8.48 -6.90 -16.20
N ASN A 54 -9.56 -6.80 -16.99
CA ASN A 54 -10.11 -7.93 -17.73
C ASN A 54 -9.10 -8.55 -18.72
N ALA A 55 -8.25 -7.73 -19.33
CA ALA A 55 -7.22 -8.22 -20.25
C ALA A 55 -6.13 -9.03 -19.51
N LEU A 56 -5.78 -8.63 -18.28
CA LEU A 56 -4.86 -9.37 -17.41
C LEU A 56 -5.51 -10.63 -16.84
N ASP A 57 -6.78 -10.57 -16.45
CA ASP A 57 -7.53 -11.75 -15.99
C ASP A 57 -7.61 -12.83 -17.07
N LYS A 58 -7.83 -12.44 -18.33
CA LYS A 58 -7.79 -13.36 -19.49
C LYS A 58 -6.42 -14.02 -19.70
N LYS A 59 -5.34 -13.42 -19.20
CA LYS A 59 -3.99 -14.00 -19.22
C LYS A 59 -3.72 -14.93 -18.03
N GLY A 60 -4.70 -15.09 -17.14
CA GLY A 60 -4.56 -15.87 -15.91
C GLY A 60 -3.76 -15.14 -14.83
N THR A 61 -3.65 -13.81 -14.88
CA THR A 61 -2.87 -13.05 -13.90
C THR A 61 -3.40 -13.24 -12.47
N GLN A 62 -4.71 -13.44 -12.27
CA GLN A 62 -5.30 -13.73 -10.96
C GLN A 62 -4.64 -14.95 -10.27
N ALA A 63 -4.46 -16.07 -10.99
CA ALA A 63 -3.81 -17.25 -10.44
C ALA A 63 -2.32 -16.99 -10.09
N LYS A 64 -1.67 -16.08 -10.82
CA LYS A 64 -0.29 -15.65 -10.52
C LYS A 64 -0.23 -14.77 -9.27
N VAL A 65 -1.23 -13.89 -9.06
CA VAL A 65 -1.38 -13.11 -7.83
C VAL A 65 -1.50 -14.05 -6.64
N GLU A 66 -2.39 -15.04 -6.71
CA GLU A 66 -2.58 -16.04 -5.65
C GLU A 66 -1.29 -16.81 -5.36
N ALA A 67 -0.58 -17.25 -6.40
CA ALA A 67 0.73 -17.88 -6.25
C ALA A 67 1.74 -16.97 -5.53
N ALA A 68 1.79 -15.68 -5.90
CA ALA A 68 2.65 -14.69 -5.24
C ALA A 68 2.28 -14.51 -3.77
N SER A 69 0.98 -14.41 -3.45
CA SER A 69 0.45 -14.31 -2.09
C SER A 69 0.78 -15.53 -1.22
N GLN A 70 0.92 -16.71 -1.84
CA GLN A 70 1.39 -17.94 -1.20
C GLN A 70 2.92 -17.98 -1.03
N GLY A 71 3.64 -16.91 -1.37
CA GLY A 71 5.10 -16.85 -1.29
C GLY A 71 5.82 -17.60 -2.42
N LYS A 72 5.12 -18.03 -3.47
CA LYS A 72 5.77 -18.66 -4.62
C LYS A 72 6.57 -17.61 -5.38
N LYS A 73 7.77 -18.00 -5.78
CA LYS A 73 8.62 -17.15 -6.61
C LYS A 73 8.08 -17.14 -8.04
N LEU A 74 7.70 -15.97 -8.52
CA LEU A 74 7.27 -15.75 -9.90
C LEU A 74 8.47 -15.47 -10.81
N GLN A 75 8.32 -15.79 -12.10
CA GLN A 75 9.26 -15.32 -13.11
C GLN A 75 9.16 -13.78 -13.24
N PRO A 76 10.21 -13.07 -13.70
CA PRO A 76 10.19 -11.62 -13.80
C PRO A 76 9.01 -11.07 -14.61
N LYS A 77 8.66 -11.76 -15.72
CA LYS A 77 7.50 -11.41 -16.54
C LYS A 77 6.18 -11.54 -15.77
N ASP A 78 6.00 -12.65 -15.07
CA ASP A 78 4.79 -12.91 -14.28
C ASP A 78 4.65 -11.91 -13.13
N LYS A 79 5.77 -11.54 -12.51
CA LYS A 79 5.81 -10.51 -11.48
C LYS A 79 5.35 -9.15 -12.02
N ALA A 80 5.83 -8.73 -13.19
CA ALA A 80 5.40 -7.47 -13.79
C ALA A 80 3.90 -7.44 -14.10
N GLU A 81 3.33 -8.56 -14.56
CA GLU A 81 1.88 -8.68 -14.78
C GLU A 81 1.09 -8.59 -13.48
N VAL A 82 1.55 -9.26 -12.41
CA VAL A 82 0.95 -9.20 -11.07
C VAL A 82 1.03 -7.79 -10.49
N ASP A 83 2.19 -7.14 -10.59
CA ASP A 83 2.39 -5.78 -10.08
C ASP A 83 1.46 -4.78 -10.81
N ARG A 84 1.34 -4.90 -12.14
CA ARG A 84 0.41 -4.09 -12.93
C ARG A 84 -1.06 -4.36 -12.58
N TYR A 85 -1.43 -5.63 -12.38
CA TYR A 85 -2.78 -6.01 -11.98
C TYR A 85 -3.15 -5.37 -10.63
N ASN A 86 -2.26 -5.47 -9.64
CA ASN A 86 -2.46 -4.89 -8.32
C ASN A 86 -2.54 -3.36 -8.38
N GLU A 87 -1.72 -2.70 -9.20
CA GLU A 87 -1.79 -1.26 -9.42
C GLU A 87 -3.17 -0.83 -9.94
N LEU A 88 -3.65 -1.48 -11.01
CA LEU A 88 -4.95 -1.20 -11.61
C LEU A 88 -6.10 -1.50 -10.66
N LEU A 89 -6.02 -2.61 -9.89
CA LEU A 89 -7.03 -2.99 -8.92
C LEU A 89 -7.13 -1.95 -7.81
N ASN A 90 -5.99 -1.47 -7.30
CA ASN A 90 -5.94 -0.41 -6.30
C ASN A 90 -6.53 0.90 -6.84
N GLN A 91 -6.27 1.25 -8.10
CA GLN A 91 -6.89 2.42 -8.74
C GLN A 91 -8.41 2.23 -8.92
N TYR A 92 -8.83 1.06 -9.36
CA TYR A 92 -10.24 0.72 -9.58
C TYR A 92 -11.07 0.79 -8.29
N LEU A 93 -10.53 0.24 -7.20
CA LEU A 93 -11.15 0.29 -5.88
C LEU A 93 -11.07 1.69 -5.27
N GLY A 94 -9.90 2.33 -5.33
CA GLY A 94 -9.67 3.66 -4.75
C GLY A 94 -10.46 4.77 -5.44
N ALA A 95 -10.63 4.71 -6.76
CA ALA A 95 -11.48 5.64 -7.50
C ALA A 95 -12.97 5.29 -7.43
N ARG A 96 -13.35 4.26 -6.66
CA ARG A 96 -14.73 3.77 -6.50
C ARG A 96 -15.39 3.41 -7.84
N CYS A 97 -14.63 2.90 -8.80
CA CYS A 97 -15.14 2.50 -10.12
C CYS A 97 -16.05 1.26 -10.10
N HIS A 98 -16.28 0.67 -8.93
CA HIS A 98 -17.10 -0.52 -8.69
C HIS A 98 -18.49 -0.22 -8.14
N VAL A 99 -18.75 1.05 -7.78
CA VAL A 99 -20.03 1.49 -7.19
C VAL A 99 -21.06 1.82 -8.25
#